data_AF-A0A6M3IYD9-F1
#
_entry.id   AF-A0A6M3IYD9-F1
#
_cell.length_a   1.000
_cell.length_b   1.000
_cell.length_c   1.000
_cell.angle_alpha   90.00
_cell.angle_beta   90.00
_cell.angle_gamma   90.00
#
_symmetry.space_group_name_H-M   'P 1'
#
loop_
_entity.id
_entity.type
_entity.pdbx_description
1 polymer ?
#
loop_
_entity_poly.entity_id
_entity_poly.type
_entity_poly.pdbx_seq_one_letter_code
_entity_poly.pdbx_strand_id
1 'polypeptide(L)'
;MNSLNYGSREACEKLVELGIVLETEAYWYWDQSGEWKLVRIDSKIMQAVVEAKEAIPALSMAEVWMELPDEINDKEITHSLDVWKSGELTYCAYTDYQNNTMPEDGINNINPADALIYLLIWVMTVLPSLFVAK
;
A
#
# COMPACT_ATOMS: atom_id res chain seq x y z
N MET A 1 -14.67 -12.15 2.03
CA MET A 1 -13.27 -11.66 2.07
C MET A 1 -13.23 -10.51 3.05
N ASN A 2 -12.23 -10.42 3.93
CA ASN A 2 -12.10 -9.23 4.77
C ASN A 2 -11.54 -8.10 3.91
N SER A 3 -12.34 -7.06 3.65
CA SER A 3 -11.91 -5.93 2.82
C SER A 3 -10.76 -5.14 3.44
N LEU A 4 -10.56 -5.24 4.76
CA LEU A 4 -9.45 -4.61 5.47
C LEU A 4 -8.10 -5.32 5.27
N ASN A 5 -8.07 -6.47 4.58
CA ASN A 5 -6.82 -7.12 4.20
C ASN A 5 -6.21 -6.50 2.93
N TYR A 6 -6.98 -5.69 2.21
CA TYR A 6 -6.63 -5.06 0.95
C TYR A 6 -6.82 -3.55 1.05
N GLY A 7 -6.11 -2.81 0.21
CA GLY A 7 -6.27 -1.37 0.10
C GLY A 7 -7.68 -1.02 -0.32
N SER A 8 -8.19 0.08 0.23
CA SER A 8 -9.39 0.73 -0.28
C SER A 8 -9.20 1.06 -1.77
N ARG A 9 -10.33 1.15 -2.47
CA ARG A 9 -10.32 1.55 -3.88
C ARG A 9 -9.61 2.88 -4.05
N GLU A 10 -9.91 3.84 -3.17
CA GLU A 10 -9.32 5.18 -3.19
C GLU A 10 -7.79 5.16 -3.00
N ALA A 11 -7.27 4.32 -2.10
CA ALA A 11 -5.84 4.19 -1.89
C ALA A 11 -5.16 3.53 -3.12
N CYS A 12 -5.78 2.49 -3.67
CA CYS A 12 -5.24 1.77 -4.82
C CYS A 12 -5.30 2.59 -6.12
N GLU A 13 -6.36 3.37 -6.31
CA GLU A 13 -6.52 4.28 -7.45
C GLU A 13 -5.38 5.31 -7.49
N LYS A 14 -4.99 5.87 -6.34
CA LYS A 14 -3.86 6.81 -6.24
C LYS A 14 -2.52 6.18 -6.66
N LEU A 15 -2.29 4.90 -6.37
CA LEU A 15 -1.08 4.21 -6.84
C LEU A 15 -1.05 4.14 -8.37
N VAL A 16 -2.18 3.76 -8.97
CA VAL A 16 -2.31 3.68 -10.43
C VAL A 16 -2.14 5.06 -11.09
N GLU A 17 -2.73 6.11 -10.51
CA GLU A 17 -2.57 7.49 -10.98
C GLU A 17 -1.11 7.96 -10.96
N LEU A 18 -0.32 7.49 -10.00
CA LEU A 18 1.12 7.76 -9.89
C LEU A 18 1.98 6.80 -10.74
N GLY A 19 1.35 5.87 -11.47
CA GLY A 19 2.04 4.87 -12.30
C GLY A 19 2.72 3.75 -11.50
N ILE A 20 2.41 3.62 -10.21
CA ILE A 20 2.92 2.55 -9.34
C ILE A 20 1.97 1.36 -9.46
N VAL A 21 2.36 0.34 -10.22
CA VAL A 21 1.57 -0.88 -10.42
C VAL A 21 2.35 -2.06 -9.91
N LEU A 22 1.81 -2.74 -8.90
CA LEU A 22 2.38 -3.95 -8.31
C LEU A 22 1.59 -5.17 -8.75
N GLU A 23 2.26 -6.32 -8.79
CA GLU A 23 1.58 -7.61 -9.01
C GLU A 23 0.68 -7.90 -7.81
N THR A 24 -0.57 -8.27 -8.08
CA THR A 24 -1.52 -8.59 -7.02
C THR A 24 -2.49 -9.67 -7.45
N GLU A 25 -2.97 -10.41 -6.45
CA GLU A 25 -4.00 -11.42 -6.64
C GLU A 25 -5.43 -10.88 -6.54
N ALA A 26 -5.64 -9.58 -6.26
CA ALA A 26 -6.97 -9.01 -6.09
C ALA A 26 -7.18 -7.69 -6.85
N TYR A 27 -8.43 -7.42 -7.23
CA TYR A 27 -8.81 -6.24 -8.00
C TYR A 27 -10.14 -5.67 -7.51
N TRP A 28 -10.21 -4.34 -7.52
CA TRP A 28 -11.46 -3.61 -7.58
C TRP A 28 -11.90 -3.57 -9.04
N TYR A 29 -13.12 -4.01 -9.36
CA TYR A 29 -13.67 -3.85 -10.70
C TYR A 29 -15.08 -3.29 -10.64
N TRP A 30 -15.44 -2.55 -11.68
CA TRP A 30 -16.78 -2.02 -11.85
C TRP A 30 -17.67 -3.07 -12.52
N ASP A 31 -18.64 -3.60 -11.76
CA ASP A 31 -19.49 -4.67 -12.25
C ASP A 31 -20.64 -4.17 -13.16
N GLN A 32 -21.38 -5.10 -13.74
CA GLN A 32 -22.52 -4.77 -14.61
C GLN A 32 -23.69 -4.14 -13.86
N SER A 33 -23.73 -4.23 -12.53
CA SER A 33 -24.74 -3.59 -11.69
C SER A 33 -24.41 -2.12 -11.40
N GLY A 34 -23.21 -1.67 -11.77
CA GLY A 34 -22.75 -0.30 -11.52
C GLY A 34 -22.18 -0.11 -10.12
N GLU A 35 -21.59 -1.16 -9.54
CA GLU A 35 -20.95 -1.10 -8.23
C GLU A 35 -19.49 -1.60 -8.30
N TRP A 36 -18.62 -0.99 -7.50
CA TRP A 36 -17.27 -1.51 -7.29
C TRP A 36 -17.32 -2.77 -6.42
N LYS A 37 -16.66 -3.83 -6.88
CA LYS A 37 -16.51 -5.08 -6.14
C LYS A 37 -15.04 -5.45 -5.99
N LEU A 38 -14.65 -5.88 -4.80
CA LEU A 38 -13.36 -6.50 -4.54
C LEU A 38 -13.45 -8.00 -4.84
N VAL A 39 -12.56 -8.48 -5.71
CA VAL A 39 -12.44 -9.90 -6.04
C VAL A 39 -10.98 -10.33 -6.03
N ARG A 40 -10.74 -11.59 -5.68
CA ARG A 40 -9.47 -12.23 -5.97
C ARG A 40 -9.57 -12.82 -7.37
N ILE A 41 -8.51 -12.69 -8.14
CA ILE A 41 -8.43 -13.33 -9.43
C ILE A 41 -8.17 -14.81 -9.22
N ASP A 42 -9.15 -15.61 -9.63
CA ASP A 42 -8.94 -16.98 -10.02
C ASP A 42 -9.22 -17.14 -11.52
N SER A 43 -8.96 -18.33 -12.06
CA SER A 43 -9.17 -18.63 -13.49
C SER A 43 -10.57 -18.32 -14.02
N LYS A 44 -11.61 -18.29 -13.18
CA LYS A 44 -12.99 -18.00 -13.59
C LYS A 44 -13.31 -16.50 -13.52
N ILE A 45 -12.71 -15.80 -12.58
CA ILE A 45 -12.91 -14.36 -12.37
C ILE A 45 -12.03 -13.53 -13.31
N MET A 46 -10.88 -14.06 -13.75
CA MET A 46 -9.97 -13.39 -14.70
C MET A 46 -10.72 -12.90 -15.95
N GLN A 47 -11.61 -13.72 -16.49
CA GLN A 47 -12.39 -13.34 -17.67
C GLN A 47 -13.34 -12.17 -17.39
N ALA A 48 -13.99 -12.14 -16.22
CA ALA A 48 -14.87 -11.05 -15.82
C ALA A 48 -14.09 -9.74 -15.57
N VAL A 49 -12.86 -9.82 -15.04
CA VAL A 49 -11.98 -8.65 -14.86
C VAL A 49 -11.47 -8.14 -16.21
N VAL A 50 -11.11 -9.03 -17.14
CA VAL A 50 -10.71 -8.65 -18.51
C VAL A 50 -11.87 -8.02 -19.28
N GLU A 51 -13.09 -8.49 -19.06
CA GLU A 51 -14.30 -7.94 -19.68
C GLU A 51 -14.82 -6.68 -18.96
N ALA A 52 -14.32 -6.38 -17.75
CA ALA A 52 -14.68 -5.18 -17.02
C ALA A 52 -14.15 -3.95 -17.77
N LYS A 53 -14.97 -2.89 -17.81
CA LYS A 53 -14.55 -1.62 -18.41
C LYS A 53 -13.43 -0.96 -17.64
N GLU A 54 -13.42 -1.15 -16.31
CA GLU A 54 -12.48 -0.53 -15.38
C GLU A 54 -12.13 -1.54 -14.29
N ALA A 55 -10.83 -1.73 -14.09
CA ALA A 55 -10.27 -2.57 -13.04
C ALA A 55 -9.03 -1.88 -12.43
N ILE A 56 -8.96 -1.89 -11.11
CA ILE A 56 -7.89 -1.29 -10.32
C ILE A 56 -7.28 -2.41 -9.46
N PRO A 57 -5.95 -2.66 -9.53
CA PRO A 57 -5.26 -3.58 -8.64
C PRO A 57 -5.59 -3.28 -7.18
N ALA A 58 -6.02 -4.28 -6.41
CA ALA A 58 -6.36 -4.13 -5.00
C ALA A 58 -5.26 -4.77 -4.15
N LEU A 59 -4.32 -3.96 -3.67
CA LEU A 59 -3.12 -4.47 -3.02
C LEU A 59 -3.36 -4.88 -1.58
N SER A 60 -2.83 -6.03 -1.19
CA SER A 60 -2.80 -6.47 0.20
C SER A 60 -1.69 -5.77 0.99
N MET A 61 -1.83 -5.76 2.31
CA MET A 61 -0.78 -5.30 3.22
C MET A 61 0.59 -5.95 2.92
N ALA A 62 0.58 -7.26 2.65
CA ALA A 62 1.80 -8.03 2.42
C ALA A 62 2.49 -7.67 1.10
N GLU A 63 1.71 -7.45 0.03
CA GLU A 63 2.24 -7.04 -1.27
C GLU A 63 2.92 -5.67 -1.17
N VAL A 64 2.30 -4.71 -0.49
CA VAL A 64 2.89 -3.38 -0.30
C VAL A 64 4.13 -3.43 0.60
N TRP A 65 4.09 -4.24 1.66
CA TRP A 65 5.23 -4.42 2.56
C TRP A 65 6.49 -4.87 1.83
N MET A 66 6.37 -5.81 0.89
CA MET A 66 7.51 -6.37 0.16
C MET A 66 8.25 -5.34 -0.72
N GLU A 67 7.52 -4.32 -1.16
CA GLU A 67 8.04 -3.25 -2.03
C GLU A 67 8.65 -2.09 -1.25
N LEU A 68 8.31 -1.95 0.04
CA LEU A 68 8.94 -0.97 0.90
C LEU A 68 10.38 -1.41 1.23
N PRO A 69 11.35 -0.49 1.18
CA PRO A 69 12.66 -0.72 1.77
C PRO A 69 12.57 -1.12 3.24
N ASP A 70 13.45 -2.00 3.69
CA ASP A 70 13.57 -2.29 5.13
C ASP A 70 14.15 -1.08 5.88
N GLU A 71 15.02 -0.32 5.21
CA GLU A 71 15.71 0.85 5.73
C GLU A 71 15.82 1.96 4.68
N ILE A 72 15.80 3.21 5.13
CA ILE A 72 16.17 4.38 4.33
C ILE A 72 17.27 5.16 5.05
N ASN A 73 18.18 5.77 4.30
CA ASN A 73 19.26 6.57 4.86
C ASN A 73 18.98 8.06 4.64
N ASP A 74 18.73 8.82 5.70
CA ASP A 74 18.76 10.28 5.64
C ASP A 74 20.10 10.77 6.19
N LYS A 75 21.00 11.15 5.29
CA LYS A 75 22.39 11.54 5.59
C LYS A 75 23.14 10.42 6.32
N GLU A 76 23.42 10.61 7.61
CA GLU A 76 24.16 9.68 8.47
C GLU A 76 23.23 8.89 9.41
N ILE A 77 21.91 9.06 9.28
CA ILE A 77 20.90 8.38 10.08
C ILE A 77 20.20 7.33 9.23
N THR A 78 20.24 6.10 9.69
CA THR A 78 19.46 5.00 9.12
C THR A 78 18.13 4.91 9.86
N HIS A 79 17.04 5.00 9.10
CA HIS A 79 15.69 4.80 9.60
C HIS A 79 15.17 3.44 9.15
N SER A 80 14.55 2.68 10.04
CA SER A 80 13.99 1.36 9.74
C SER A 80 12.49 1.43 9.58
N LEU A 81 11.92 0.59 8.71
CA LEU A 81 10.48 0.48 8.53
C LEU A 81 9.81 -0.07 9.81
N ASP A 82 8.88 0.70 10.38
CA ASP A 82 8.07 0.29 11.51
C ASP A 82 6.58 0.38 11.19
N VAL A 83 5.86 -0.63 11.68
CA VAL A 83 4.40 -0.64 11.68
C VAL A 83 3.91 -1.00 13.07
N TRP A 84 3.09 -0.13 13.64
CA TRP A 84 2.53 -0.31 14.98
C TRP A 84 1.06 0.05 15.02
N LYS A 85 0.38 -0.41 16.08
CA LYS A 85 -1.03 -0.13 16.33
C LYS A 85 -1.18 0.76 17.55
N SER A 86 -2.01 1.79 17.45
CA SER A 86 -2.45 2.59 18.59
C SER A 86 -3.95 2.87 18.45
N GLY A 87 -4.74 2.36 19.40
CA GLY A 87 -6.20 2.38 19.31
C GLY A 87 -6.71 1.61 18.08
N GLU A 88 -7.53 2.26 17.26
CA GLU A 88 -8.09 1.70 16.02
C GLU A 88 -7.20 1.92 14.79
N LEU A 89 -6.14 2.73 14.93
CA LEU A 89 -5.28 3.12 13.84
C LEU A 89 -4.06 2.21 13.74
N THR A 90 -3.70 1.89 12.51
CA THR A 90 -2.40 1.34 12.14
C THR A 90 -1.54 2.49 11.66
N TYR A 91 -0.33 2.58 12.21
CA TYR A 91 0.67 3.58 11.87
C TYR A 91 1.83 2.90 11.14
N CYS A 92 2.39 3.57 10.14
CA CYS A 92 3.51 3.12 9.34
C CYS A 92 4.48 4.29 9.13
N ALA A 93 5.76 4.09 9.42
CA ALA A 93 6.79 5.11 9.23
C ALA A 93 8.18 4.47 9.12
N TYR A 94 9.15 5.27 8.69
CA TYR A 94 10.56 4.96 8.92
C TYR A 94 11.02 5.68 10.18
N THR A 95 11.47 4.94 11.19
CA THR A 95 11.83 5.52 12.50
C THR A 95 13.32 5.35 12.79
N ASP A 96 13.85 6.31 13.54
CA ASP A 96 15.21 6.22 14.07
C ASP A 96 15.14 5.59 15.48
N TYR A 97 15.39 4.28 15.52
CA TYR A 97 15.47 3.54 16.78
C TYR A 97 16.61 4.01 17.69
N GLN A 98 17.72 4.50 17.13
CA GLN A 98 18.88 4.90 17.93
C GLN A 98 18.58 6.15 18.76
N ASN A 99 17.79 7.07 18.21
CA ASN A 99 17.40 8.30 18.89
C ASN A 99 16.03 8.20 19.59
N ASN A 100 15.37 7.04 19.55
CA ASN A 100 14.04 6.78 20.14
C ASN A 100 12.99 7.84 19.74
N THR A 101 13.18 8.45 18.57
CA THR A 101 12.26 9.41 17.98
C THR A 101 11.28 8.62 17.12
N MET A 102 10.16 8.22 17.74
CA MET A 102 8.98 7.87 16.96
C MET A 102 8.53 9.16 16.26
N PRO A 103 8.35 9.19 14.94
CA PRO A 103 7.72 10.33 14.30
C PRO A 103 6.32 10.48 14.88
N GLU A 104 6.05 11.63 15.50
CA GLU A 104 4.72 11.96 16.04
C GLU A 104 3.63 11.89 14.95
N ASP A 105 4.04 11.93 13.67
CA ASP A 105 3.19 12.01 12.49
C ASP A 105 3.36 10.81 11.52
N GLY A 106 3.53 9.59 12.03
CA GLY A 106 3.50 8.40 11.18
C GLY A 106 2.23 8.34 10.31
N ILE A 107 2.36 7.89 9.06
CA ILE A 107 1.21 7.71 8.16
C ILE A 107 0.28 6.68 8.80
N ASN A 108 -1.00 7.01 8.94
CA ASN A 108 -1.92 6.17 9.67
C ASN A 108 -3.28 6.03 8.99
N ASN A 109 -3.91 4.88 9.23
CA ASN A 109 -5.25 4.57 8.75
C ASN A 109 -5.87 3.43 9.59
N ILE A 110 -7.19 3.34 9.63
CA ILE A 110 -7.91 2.21 10.23
C ILE A 110 -7.67 0.93 9.41
N ASN A 111 -7.52 1.05 8.09
CA ASN A 111 -7.11 -0.03 7.20
C ASN A 111 -5.57 -0.11 7.12
N PRO A 112 -4.94 -1.21 7.60
CA PRO A 112 -3.48 -1.38 7.55
C PRO A 112 -2.91 -1.30 6.14
N ALA A 113 -3.62 -1.82 5.15
CA ALA A 113 -3.16 -1.78 3.75
C ALA A 113 -3.11 -0.34 3.23
N ASP A 114 -4.11 0.49 3.54
CA ASP A 114 -4.11 1.91 3.16
C ASP A 114 -2.93 2.66 3.77
N ALA A 115 -2.63 2.43 5.05
CA ALA A 115 -1.51 3.07 5.74
C ALA A 115 -0.17 2.77 5.04
N LEU A 116 0.06 1.50 4.67
CA LEU A 116 1.24 1.09 3.92
C LEU A 116 1.25 1.61 2.48
N ILE A 117 0.10 1.65 1.80
CA ILE A 117 -0.01 2.22 0.44
C ILE A 117 0.40 3.69 0.47
N TYR A 118 -0.11 4.46 1.43
CA TYR A 118 0.26 5.87 1.57
C TYR A 118 1.73 6.04 1.91
N LEU A 119 2.31 5.14 2.71
CA LEU A 119 3.77 5.13 2.94
C LEU A 119 4.55 4.84 1.66
N LEU A 120 4.15 3.84 0.88
CA LEU A 120 4.78 3.51 -0.41
C LEU A 120 4.72 4.71 -1.37
N ILE A 121 3.56 5.35 -1.48
CA ILE A 121 3.40 6.58 -2.27
C ILE A 121 4.39 7.65 -1.82
N TRP A 122 4.48 7.90 -0.51
CA TRP A 122 5.39 8.89 0.04
C TRP A 122 6.85 8.56 -0.29
N VAL A 123 7.29 7.32 -0.07
CA VAL A 123 8.65 6.87 -0.39
C VAL A 123 8.97 7.09 -1.87
N MET A 124 8.08 6.66 -2.76
CA MET A 124 8.30 6.71 -4.22
C MET A 124 8.26 8.13 -4.79
N THR A 125 7.51 9.05 -4.15
CA THR A 125 7.33 10.42 -4.65
C THR A 125 8.30 11.43 -4.02
N VAL A 126 8.65 11.23 -2.74
CA VAL A 126 9.45 12.18 -1.96
C VAL A 126 10.91 11.75 -1.84
N LEU A 127 11.19 10.44 -1.80
CA LEU A 127 12.54 9.90 -1.57
C LEU A 127 13.12 9.04 -2.70
N PRO A 128 12.98 9.40 -3.99
CA PRO A 128 13.50 8.55 -5.08
C PRO A 128 15.04 8.40 -5.03
N SER A 129 15.77 9.32 -4.39
CA SER A 129 17.24 9.30 -4.31
C SER A 129 17.81 8.52 -3.13
N LEU A 130 17.00 8.03 -2.20
CA LEU A 130 17.46 7.30 -1.00
C LEU A 130 17.39 5.78 -1.15
N PHE A 131 16.98 5.28 -2.32
CA PHE A 131 17.01 3.86 -2.63
C PHE A 131 18.45 3.37 -2.82
N VAL A 132 18.95 2.61 -1.85
CA VAL A 132 20.01 1.64 -2.13
C VAL A 132 19.33 0.44 -2.75
N ALA A 133 19.56 0.20 -4.04
CA ALA A 133 19.03 -0.97 -4.74
C ALA A 133 19.40 -2.25 -3.96
N LYS A 134 18.40 -3.13 -3.76
CA LYS A 134 18.59 -4.48 -3.22
C LYS A 134 19.60 -5.27 -4.06
#